data_AF-A0A1B1ZR30-F1
#
_entry.id   AF-A0A1B1ZR30-F1
#
_cell.length_a   1.000
_cell.length_b   1.000
_cell.length_c   1.000
_cell.angle_alpha   90.00
_cell.angle_beta   90.00
_cell.angle_gamma   90.00
#
_symmetry.space_group_name_H-M   'P 1'
#
loop_
_entity.id
_entity.type
_entity.pdbx_description
1 polymer ?
#
loop_
_entity_poly.entity_id
_entity_poly.type
_entity_poly.pdbx_seq_one_letter_code
_entity_poly.pdbx_strand_id
1 'polypeptide(L)'
;MAESDTESDTGETTRIVDPVTTEYLDGLRSALADLPSAELAEIVEDARGHLADLASELGQDYDRAAVHARLGTPAAYAAELRAAAGFPAPPPAEPRPRWSARFAVFALVVATLFAAVGGMIGIPMGYLALTVGLVAAAVGILPVLSDGPLLRSVGVLRPVRALAVLRTPGPAPAGNPNWRDPATVLAALQPGWWVLRAVLAAGAVAALATRDGTFALLITVLVALAAIPLSFVLGARTRADRRLLWLVVPLNAFAAGLVVAAAGALTDDEAQNTQPVYQNGLVQDGEIVSDVRPFDAQGRPLSGVYLFDQDGTPLSVHDYVCSTDRGPVADGTDTRPYPRGTTEVDPDTGRCVTTPPAPLVVTVPGTTPAPAAGEGPPPTATVAPSPAPPSPPPPPGN
;
A
#
# COMPACT_ATOMS: atom_id res chain seq x y z
N MET A 1 -5.82 -83.23 19.38
CA MET A 1 -6.17 -82.65 20.70
C MET A 1 -4.88 -82.02 21.21
N ALA A 2 -4.59 -80.73 21.11
CA ALA A 2 -5.28 -79.47 20.83
C ALA A 2 -4.49 -78.72 19.73
N GLU A 3 -5.00 -77.85 18.84
CA GLU A 3 -5.97 -76.74 18.88
C GLU A 3 -5.46 -75.46 19.56
N SER A 4 -5.31 -74.41 18.73
CA SER A 4 -5.24 -72.95 18.98
C SER A 4 -3.98 -72.43 19.73
N ASP A 5 -3.34 -71.32 19.38
CA ASP A 5 -3.86 -70.02 18.94
C ASP A 5 -2.96 -69.37 17.88
N THR A 6 -3.56 -68.94 16.76
CA THR A 6 -2.97 -67.93 15.87
C THR A 6 -3.72 -66.63 16.16
N GLU A 7 -3.17 -65.87 17.11
CA GLU A 7 -3.73 -64.58 17.51
C GLU A 7 -3.69 -63.61 16.33
N SER A 8 -4.88 -63.07 16.07
CA SER A 8 -5.22 -62.07 15.08
C SER A 8 -4.43 -60.78 15.30
N ASP A 9 -3.49 -60.45 14.40
CA ASP A 9 -3.02 -59.07 14.26
C ASP A 9 -3.89 -58.36 13.21
N THR A 10 -4.83 -57.58 13.74
CA THR A 10 -5.75 -56.70 13.04
C THR A 10 -5.00 -55.79 12.08
N GLY A 11 -5.17 -56.04 10.79
CA GLY A 11 -4.86 -55.11 9.72
C GLY A 11 -5.67 -53.83 9.89
N GLU A 12 -5.07 -52.87 10.60
CA GLU A 12 -5.47 -51.47 10.66
C GLU A 12 -5.47 -50.92 9.22
N THR A 13 -6.60 -51.12 8.56
CA THR A 13 -6.84 -50.69 7.19
C THR A 13 -6.91 -49.18 7.21
N THR A 14 -5.76 -48.56 6.98
CA THR A 14 -5.67 -47.15 6.58
C THR A 14 -6.57 -47.00 5.36
N ARG A 15 -7.79 -46.48 5.57
CA ARG A 15 -8.82 -46.29 4.56
C ARG A 15 -8.34 -45.20 3.61
N ILE A 16 -7.50 -45.56 2.63
CA ILE A 16 -7.15 -44.67 1.52
C ILE A 16 -8.46 -44.44 0.77
N VAL A 17 -9.08 -43.30 1.01
CA VAL A 17 -10.33 -42.93 0.33
C VAL A 17 -9.98 -42.69 -1.13
N ASP A 18 -10.52 -43.52 -2.01
CA ASP A 18 -10.28 -43.44 -3.44
C ASP A 18 -10.73 -42.06 -4.00
N PRO A 19 -9.88 -41.37 -4.80
CA PRO A 19 -10.18 -40.03 -5.28
C PRO A 19 -11.35 -40.00 -6.26
N VAL A 20 -11.57 -41.05 -7.05
CA VAL A 20 -12.69 -41.15 -8.01
C VAL A 20 -14.01 -41.27 -7.23
N THR A 21 -14.04 -42.12 -6.21
CA THR A 21 -15.20 -42.28 -5.32
C THR A 21 -15.53 -40.97 -4.60
N THR A 22 -14.51 -40.29 -4.08
CA THR A 22 -14.71 -39.00 -3.38
C THR A 22 -15.31 -37.94 -4.29
N GLU A 23 -14.77 -37.81 -5.51
CA GLU A 23 -15.26 -36.86 -6.51
C GLU A 23 -16.69 -37.16 -6.93
N TYR A 24 -17.04 -38.44 -7.12
CA TYR A 24 -18.40 -38.83 -7.48
C TYR A 24 -19.39 -38.53 -6.35
N LEU A 25 -19.05 -38.87 -5.10
CA LEU A 25 -19.89 -38.59 -3.93
C LEU A 25 -20.05 -37.08 -3.66
N ASP A 26 -19.03 -36.27 -3.91
CA ASP A 26 -19.16 -34.80 -3.84
C ASP A 26 -20.10 -34.25 -4.90
N GLY A 27 -20.02 -34.80 -6.12
CA GLY A 27 -20.98 -34.52 -7.19
C GLY A 27 -22.41 -34.88 -6.79
N LEU A 28 -22.59 -36.05 -6.16
CA LEU A 28 -23.88 -36.54 -5.69
C LEU A 28 -24.44 -35.68 -4.55
N ARG A 29 -23.61 -35.29 -3.56
CA ARG A 29 -23.98 -34.36 -2.49
C ARG A 29 -24.43 -33.02 -3.03
N SER A 30 -23.68 -32.46 -3.98
CA SER A 30 -24.05 -31.20 -4.61
C SER A 30 -25.36 -31.32 -5.39
N ALA A 31 -25.61 -32.47 -6.01
CA ALA A 31 -26.81 -32.71 -6.78
C ALA A 31 -28.04 -32.92 -5.91
N LEU A 32 -27.90 -33.30 -4.64
CA LEU A 32 -28.97 -33.57 -3.65
C LEU A 32 -29.00 -32.54 -2.48
N ALA A 33 -28.36 -31.37 -2.66
CA ALA A 33 -28.17 -30.38 -1.59
C ALA A 33 -29.47 -29.70 -1.09
N ASP A 34 -30.58 -29.90 -1.80
CA ASP A 34 -31.93 -29.46 -1.46
C ASP A 34 -32.64 -30.37 -0.44
N LEU A 35 -32.15 -31.60 -0.24
CA LEU A 35 -32.71 -32.55 0.72
C LEU A 35 -32.27 -32.24 2.16
N PRO A 36 -33.07 -32.62 3.17
CA PRO A 36 -32.65 -32.59 4.57
C PRO A 36 -31.33 -33.33 4.80
N SER A 37 -30.47 -32.79 5.66
CA SER A 37 -29.11 -33.32 5.88
C SER A 37 -29.09 -34.78 6.37
N ALA A 38 -30.13 -35.22 7.10
CA ALA A 38 -30.27 -36.59 7.56
C ALA A 38 -30.48 -37.57 6.40
N GLU A 39 -31.42 -37.27 5.50
CA GLU A 39 -31.70 -38.09 4.32
C GLU A 39 -30.52 -38.10 3.34
N LEU A 40 -29.87 -36.94 3.16
CA LEU A 40 -28.68 -36.84 2.33
C LEU A 40 -27.55 -37.74 2.84
N ALA A 41 -27.35 -37.81 4.17
CA ALA A 41 -26.30 -38.63 4.75
C ALA A 41 -26.56 -40.13 4.51
N GLU A 42 -27.80 -40.58 4.65
CA GLU A 42 -28.20 -41.98 4.38
C GLU A 42 -28.00 -42.35 2.91
N ILE A 43 -28.49 -41.52 1.98
CA ILE A 43 -28.36 -41.77 0.54
C ILE A 43 -26.88 -41.82 0.11
N VAL A 44 -26.06 -40.93 0.67
CA VAL A 44 -24.63 -40.88 0.36
C VAL A 44 -23.87 -42.06 0.97
N GLU A 45 -24.28 -42.55 2.14
CA GLU A 45 -23.72 -43.76 2.75
C GLU A 45 -24.02 -45.00 1.89
N ASP A 46 -25.27 -45.14 1.44
CA ASP A 46 -25.68 -46.25 0.57
C ASP A 46 -24.96 -46.21 -0.78
N ALA A 47 -24.87 -45.02 -1.40
CA ALA A 47 -24.10 -44.82 -2.62
C ALA A 47 -22.60 -45.10 -2.44
N ARG A 48 -22.04 -44.84 -1.25
CA ARG A 48 -20.66 -45.21 -0.95
C ARG A 48 -20.48 -46.73 -0.94
N GLY A 49 -21.43 -47.47 -0.40
CA GLY A 49 -21.46 -48.94 -0.46
C GLY A 49 -21.43 -49.43 -1.92
N HIS A 50 -22.35 -48.91 -2.74
CA HIS A 50 -22.44 -49.32 -4.15
C HIS A 50 -21.18 -48.99 -4.96
N LEU A 51 -20.54 -47.85 -4.70
CA LEU A 51 -19.27 -47.49 -5.33
C LEU A 51 -18.09 -48.38 -4.86
N ALA A 52 -18.11 -48.84 -3.60
CA ALA A 52 -17.10 -49.77 -3.11
C ALA A 52 -17.22 -51.14 -3.80
N ASP A 53 -18.45 -51.61 -4.02
CA ASP A 53 -18.71 -52.83 -4.78
C ASP A 53 -18.22 -52.67 -6.23
N LEU A 54 -18.55 -51.54 -6.87
CA LEU A 54 -18.13 -51.24 -8.25
C LEU A 54 -16.59 -51.12 -8.38
N ALA A 55 -15.93 -50.54 -7.37
CA ALA A 55 -14.48 -50.47 -7.31
C ALA A 55 -13.86 -51.88 -7.18
N SER A 56 -14.49 -52.76 -6.40
CA SER A 56 -14.05 -54.16 -6.29
C SER A 56 -14.24 -54.95 -7.59
N GLU A 57 -15.31 -54.67 -8.34
CA GLU A 57 -15.62 -55.32 -9.63
C GLU A 57 -14.65 -54.87 -10.74
N LEU A 58 -14.41 -53.57 -10.87
CA LEU A 58 -13.58 -52.99 -11.94
C LEU A 58 -12.07 -53.08 -11.63
N GLY A 59 -11.69 -53.18 -10.36
CA GLY A 59 -10.30 -53.31 -9.93
C GLY A 59 -9.42 -52.19 -10.49
N GLN A 60 -8.48 -52.54 -11.38
CA GLN A 60 -7.53 -51.57 -11.97
C GLN A 60 -8.16 -50.64 -13.01
N ASP A 61 -9.31 -51.02 -13.57
CA ASP A 61 -10.04 -50.20 -14.55
C ASP A 61 -11.05 -49.24 -13.87
N TYR A 62 -10.99 -49.12 -12.54
CA TYR A 62 -11.81 -48.18 -11.79
C TYR A 62 -11.34 -46.73 -12.02
N ASP A 63 -11.90 -46.09 -13.04
CA ASP A 63 -11.67 -44.69 -13.35
C ASP A 63 -12.96 -43.89 -13.51
N ARG A 64 -12.84 -42.55 -13.62
CA ARG A 64 -13.99 -41.65 -13.78
C ARG A 64 -14.86 -42.03 -14.98
N ALA A 65 -14.27 -42.46 -16.09
CA ALA A 65 -15.01 -42.77 -17.30
C ALA A 65 -15.82 -44.07 -17.13
N ALA A 66 -15.24 -45.09 -16.49
CA ALA A 66 -15.88 -46.36 -16.19
C ALA A 66 -17.07 -46.18 -15.22
N VAL A 67 -16.90 -45.40 -14.15
CA VAL A 67 -18.00 -45.09 -13.21
C VAL A 67 -19.13 -44.35 -13.93
N HIS A 68 -18.80 -43.33 -14.74
CA HIS A 68 -19.79 -42.59 -15.51
C HIS A 68 -20.49 -43.43 -16.59
N ALA A 69 -19.82 -44.45 -17.13
CA ALA A 69 -20.42 -45.37 -18.11
C ALA A 69 -21.48 -46.29 -17.49
N ARG A 70 -21.33 -46.65 -16.19
CA ARG A 70 -22.28 -47.52 -15.49
C ARG A 70 -23.36 -46.79 -14.72
N LEU A 71 -23.01 -45.75 -13.97
CA LEU A 71 -23.95 -45.03 -13.10
C LEU A 71 -24.43 -43.71 -13.73
N GLY A 72 -23.89 -43.33 -14.88
CA GLY A 72 -24.14 -42.01 -15.47
C GLY A 72 -23.39 -40.89 -14.74
N THR A 73 -23.77 -39.65 -15.01
CA THR A 73 -23.24 -38.51 -14.25
C THR A 73 -23.83 -38.49 -12.83
N PRO A 74 -23.14 -37.96 -11.81
CA PRO A 74 -23.69 -37.87 -10.45
C PRO A 74 -25.06 -37.18 -10.39
N ALA A 75 -25.32 -36.19 -11.26
CA ALA A 75 -26.60 -35.52 -11.34
C ALA A 75 -27.72 -36.38 -11.96
N ALA A 76 -27.38 -37.25 -12.90
CA ALA A 76 -28.32 -38.20 -13.50
C ALA A 76 -28.66 -39.30 -12.47
N TYR A 77 -27.65 -39.86 -11.81
CA TYR A 77 -27.85 -40.83 -10.73
C TYR A 77 -28.67 -40.24 -9.57
N ALA A 78 -28.40 -38.98 -9.18
CA ALA A 78 -29.22 -38.25 -8.21
C ALA A 78 -30.69 -38.09 -8.65
N ALA A 79 -30.93 -37.88 -9.94
CA ALA A 79 -32.28 -37.75 -10.47
C ALA A 79 -33.02 -39.10 -10.47
N GLU A 80 -32.32 -40.20 -10.78
CA GLU A 80 -32.85 -41.56 -10.67
C GLU A 80 -33.18 -41.92 -9.21
N LEU A 81 -32.27 -41.64 -8.28
CA LEU A 81 -32.49 -41.83 -6.84
C LEU A 81 -33.68 -41.02 -6.34
N ARG A 82 -33.82 -39.75 -6.77
CA ARG A 82 -34.99 -38.93 -6.44
C ARG A 82 -36.28 -39.52 -6.98
N ALA A 83 -36.28 -39.96 -8.24
CA ALA A 83 -37.44 -40.57 -8.86
C ALA A 83 -37.85 -41.86 -8.13
N ALA A 84 -36.87 -42.67 -7.71
CA ALA A 84 -37.11 -43.91 -6.95
C ALA A 84 -37.63 -43.62 -5.53
N ALA A 85 -37.12 -42.58 -4.87
CA ALA A 85 -37.54 -42.17 -3.52
C ALA A 85 -38.80 -41.28 -3.50
N GLY A 86 -39.37 -40.94 -4.67
CA GLY A 86 -40.56 -40.10 -4.78
C GLY A 86 -40.33 -38.61 -4.51
N PHE A 87 -39.09 -38.14 -4.54
CA PHE A 87 -38.77 -36.72 -4.40
C PHE A 87 -39.12 -35.94 -5.68
N PRO A 88 -39.55 -34.67 -5.56
CA PRO A 88 -39.82 -33.83 -6.72
C PRO A 88 -38.56 -33.64 -7.56
N ALA A 89 -38.73 -33.50 -8.88
CA ALA A 89 -37.63 -33.17 -9.77
C ALA A 89 -36.98 -31.86 -9.31
N PRO A 90 -35.64 -31.74 -9.38
CA PRO A 90 -34.96 -30.51 -8.99
C PRO A 90 -35.55 -29.35 -9.78
N PRO A 91 -35.78 -28.18 -9.14
CA PRO A 91 -36.26 -27.01 -9.84
C PRO A 91 -35.32 -26.75 -11.03
N PRO A 92 -35.86 -26.48 -12.24
CA PRO A 92 -35.03 -26.22 -13.40
C PRO A 92 -34.07 -25.10 -13.04
N ALA A 93 -32.77 -25.36 -13.17
CA ALA A 93 -31.75 -24.37 -12.88
C ALA A 93 -32.09 -23.11 -13.68
N GLU A 94 -32.47 -22.04 -12.99
CA GLU A 94 -32.88 -20.82 -13.67
C GLU A 94 -31.75 -20.39 -14.61
N PRO A 95 -32.06 -20.10 -15.89
CA PRO A 95 -31.05 -19.67 -16.84
C PRO A 95 -30.41 -18.40 -16.30
N ARG A 96 -29.23 -18.53 -15.70
CA ARG A 96 -28.52 -17.40 -15.11
C ARG A 96 -28.32 -16.34 -16.20
N PRO A 97 -28.61 -15.08 -15.87
CA PRO A 97 -28.66 -14.08 -16.90
C PRO A 97 -27.24 -13.82 -17.41
N ARG A 98 -27.02 -14.00 -18.72
CA ARG A 98 -25.69 -13.96 -19.37
C ARG A 98 -24.94 -12.64 -19.15
N TRP A 99 -25.62 -11.59 -18.70
CA TRP A 99 -25.01 -10.31 -18.36
C TRP A 99 -24.18 -10.38 -17.07
N SER A 100 -24.46 -11.29 -16.12
CA SER A 100 -23.69 -11.43 -14.88
C SER A 100 -22.24 -11.82 -15.16
N ALA A 101 -22.02 -12.81 -16.03
CA ALA A 101 -20.69 -13.24 -16.46
C ALA A 101 -19.94 -12.13 -17.23
N ARG A 102 -20.66 -11.35 -18.06
CA ARG A 102 -20.07 -10.22 -18.79
C ARG A 102 -19.68 -9.08 -17.86
N PHE A 103 -20.55 -8.76 -16.90
CA PHE A 103 -20.29 -7.78 -15.86
C PHE A 103 -19.08 -8.18 -15.01
N ALA A 104 -18.98 -9.46 -14.61
CA ALA A 104 -17.85 -9.98 -13.85
C ALA A 104 -16.52 -9.79 -14.59
N VAL A 105 -16.48 -10.10 -15.90
CA VAL A 105 -15.29 -9.89 -16.73
C VAL A 105 -14.98 -8.39 -16.88
N PHE A 106 -15.99 -7.57 -17.14
CA PHE A 106 -15.81 -6.12 -17.26
C PHE A 106 -15.24 -5.51 -15.96
N ALA A 107 -15.81 -5.86 -14.82
CA ALA A 107 -15.36 -5.40 -13.51
C ALA A 107 -13.91 -5.84 -13.24
N LEU A 108 -13.53 -7.07 -13.62
CA LEU A 108 -12.15 -7.53 -13.52
C LEU A 108 -11.20 -6.73 -14.41
N VAL A 109 -11.59 -6.43 -15.65
CA VAL A 109 -10.77 -5.61 -16.57
C VAL A 109 -10.55 -4.22 -15.99
N VAL A 110 -11.63 -3.56 -15.53
CA VAL A 110 -11.55 -2.24 -14.89
C VAL A 110 -10.66 -2.28 -13.65
N ALA A 111 -10.86 -3.27 -12.78
CA ALA A 111 -10.03 -3.48 -11.59
C ALA A 111 -8.54 -3.64 -11.92
N THR A 112 -8.24 -4.40 -12.97
CA THR A 112 -6.87 -4.66 -13.43
C THR A 112 -6.21 -3.39 -13.98
N LEU A 113 -6.95 -2.59 -14.75
CA LEU A 113 -6.47 -1.32 -15.27
C LEU A 113 -6.21 -0.30 -14.15
N PHE A 114 -7.15 -0.15 -13.22
CA PHE A 114 -6.98 0.72 -12.04
C PHE A 114 -5.77 0.30 -11.20
N ALA A 115 -5.61 -1.01 -10.96
CA ALA A 115 -4.46 -1.53 -10.22
C ALA A 115 -3.14 -1.29 -10.97
N ALA A 116 -3.09 -1.49 -12.29
CA ALA A 116 -1.89 -1.20 -13.09
C ALA A 116 -1.48 0.28 -13.02
N VAL A 117 -2.45 1.19 -13.21
CA VAL A 117 -2.23 2.64 -13.10
C VAL A 117 -1.79 3.01 -11.69
N GLY A 118 -2.43 2.45 -10.66
CA GLY A 118 -2.02 2.64 -9.27
C GLY A 118 -0.57 2.23 -9.03
N GLY A 119 -0.15 1.07 -9.55
CA GLY A 119 1.24 0.62 -9.43
C GLY A 119 2.21 1.59 -10.10
N MET A 120 1.87 2.10 -11.28
CA MET A 120 2.70 3.03 -12.05
C MET A 120 2.83 4.41 -11.40
N ILE A 121 1.79 4.87 -10.70
CA ILE A 121 1.84 6.10 -9.88
C ILE A 121 2.79 5.94 -8.69
N GLY A 122 3.04 4.72 -8.22
CA GLY A 122 3.91 4.44 -7.08
C GLY A 122 3.21 4.65 -5.73
N ILE A 123 3.97 4.56 -4.64
CA ILE A 123 3.46 4.60 -3.26
C ILE A 123 3.86 5.93 -2.61
N PRO A 124 2.96 6.58 -1.84
CA PRO A 124 1.65 6.10 -1.36
C PRO A 124 0.44 6.32 -2.30
N MET A 125 0.55 7.16 -3.33
CA MET A 125 -0.59 7.66 -4.11
C MET A 125 -1.34 6.56 -4.87
N GLY A 126 -0.65 5.51 -5.28
CA GLY A 126 -1.21 4.36 -6.00
C GLY A 126 -2.08 3.42 -5.19
N TYR A 127 -2.02 3.47 -3.85
CA TYR A 127 -2.76 2.56 -2.98
C TYR A 127 -4.27 2.70 -3.13
N LEU A 128 -4.77 3.93 -3.28
CA LEU A 128 -6.21 4.18 -3.46
C LEU A 128 -6.73 3.58 -4.77
N ALA A 129 -5.96 3.64 -5.84
CA ALA A 129 -6.34 3.03 -7.11
C ALA A 129 -6.38 1.49 -7.00
N LEU A 130 -5.46 0.89 -6.25
CA LEU A 130 -5.48 -0.54 -5.94
C LEU A 130 -6.72 -0.93 -5.13
N THR A 131 -7.06 -0.19 -4.07
CA THR A 131 -8.22 -0.52 -3.23
C THR A 131 -9.53 -0.40 -4.00
N VAL A 132 -9.70 0.67 -4.79
CA VAL A 132 -10.86 0.83 -5.68
C VAL A 132 -10.94 -0.32 -6.69
N GLY A 133 -9.80 -0.70 -7.28
CA GLY A 133 -9.74 -1.85 -8.18
C GLY A 133 -10.15 -3.17 -7.50
N LEU A 134 -9.64 -3.45 -6.30
CA LEU A 134 -9.99 -4.66 -5.55
C LEU A 134 -11.46 -4.69 -5.14
N VAL A 135 -12.04 -3.55 -4.76
CA VAL A 135 -13.48 -3.43 -4.48
C VAL A 135 -14.29 -3.69 -5.75
N ALA A 136 -13.90 -3.14 -6.89
CA ALA A 136 -14.56 -3.40 -8.17
C ALA A 136 -14.50 -4.89 -8.56
N ALA A 137 -13.35 -5.55 -8.36
CA ALA A 137 -13.21 -6.99 -8.60
C ALA A 137 -14.08 -7.83 -7.63
N ALA A 138 -14.14 -7.44 -6.35
CA ALA A 138 -14.98 -8.09 -5.35
C ALA A 138 -16.47 -7.95 -5.69
N VAL A 139 -16.94 -6.76 -6.08
CA VAL A 139 -18.32 -6.55 -6.54
C VAL A 139 -18.59 -7.34 -7.82
N GLY A 140 -17.62 -7.38 -8.74
CA GLY A 140 -17.69 -8.12 -9.99
C GLY A 140 -17.82 -9.63 -9.84
N ILE A 141 -17.22 -10.24 -8.81
CA ILE A 141 -17.30 -11.70 -8.61
C ILE A 141 -18.64 -12.13 -8.01
N LEU A 142 -19.29 -11.28 -7.19
CA LEU A 142 -20.50 -11.66 -6.42
C LEU A 142 -21.56 -12.40 -7.27
N PRO A 143 -21.92 -11.94 -8.49
CA PRO A 143 -22.95 -12.59 -9.31
C PRO A 143 -22.57 -13.96 -9.88
N VAL A 144 -21.27 -14.32 -9.85
CA VAL A 144 -20.73 -15.57 -10.40
C VAL A 144 -20.09 -16.47 -9.33
N LEU A 145 -20.08 -16.06 -8.05
CA LEU A 145 -19.56 -16.88 -6.96
C LEU A 145 -20.29 -18.23 -6.86
N SER A 146 -21.59 -18.25 -7.14
CA SER A 146 -22.41 -19.47 -7.13
C SER A 146 -22.14 -20.42 -8.31
N ASP A 147 -21.24 -20.09 -9.25
CA ASP A 147 -20.84 -20.97 -10.38
C ASP A 147 -19.77 -22.01 -9.99
N GLY A 148 -19.41 -22.09 -8.71
CA GLY A 148 -18.36 -22.98 -8.21
C GLY A 148 -16.94 -22.43 -8.40
N PRO A 149 -15.91 -23.20 -8.01
CA PRO A 149 -14.51 -22.78 -8.10
C PRO A 149 -14.00 -22.64 -9.54
N LEU A 150 -14.69 -23.24 -10.52
CA LEU A 150 -14.30 -23.19 -11.92
C LEU A 150 -14.92 -22.02 -12.70
N LEU A 151 -15.89 -21.29 -12.12
CA LEU A 151 -16.59 -20.17 -12.77
C LEU A 151 -17.07 -20.51 -14.19
N ARG A 152 -17.77 -21.64 -14.35
CA ARG A 152 -18.12 -22.19 -15.67
C ARG A 152 -18.86 -21.20 -16.57
N SER A 153 -19.71 -20.34 -16.00
CA SER A 153 -20.46 -19.31 -16.75
C SER A 153 -19.54 -18.34 -17.49
N VAL A 154 -18.42 -17.95 -16.86
CA VAL A 154 -17.39 -17.07 -17.41
C VAL A 154 -16.57 -17.82 -18.47
N GLY A 155 -16.21 -19.08 -18.19
CA GLY A 155 -15.44 -19.93 -19.11
C GLY A 155 -16.15 -20.25 -20.44
N VAL A 156 -17.48 -20.11 -20.50
CA VAL A 156 -18.27 -20.32 -21.72
C VAL A 156 -18.25 -19.09 -22.67
N LEU A 157 -17.86 -17.91 -22.18
CA LEU A 157 -17.79 -16.70 -22.99
C LEU A 157 -16.77 -16.85 -24.14
N ARG A 158 -17.18 -16.45 -25.36
CA ARG A 158 -16.32 -16.53 -26.56
C ARG A 158 -14.93 -15.88 -26.36
N PRO A 159 -14.82 -14.66 -25.79
CA PRO A 159 -13.51 -14.03 -25.56
C PRO A 159 -12.62 -14.86 -24.61
N VAL A 160 -13.20 -15.45 -23.57
CA VAL A 160 -12.47 -16.25 -22.58
C VAL A 160 -11.99 -17.57 -23.18
N ARG A 161 -12.82 -18.22 -24.01
CA ARG A 161 -12.41 -19.42 -24.76
C ARG A 161 -11.30 -19.14 -25.77
N ALA A 162 -11.38 -18.02 -26.49
CA ALA A 162 -10.33 -17.62 -27.42
C ALA A 162 -8.98 -17.46 -26.71
N LEU A 163 -8.96 -16.84 -25.52
CA LEU A 163 -7.78 -16.73 -24.67
C LEU A 163 -7.27 -18.09 -24.15
N ALA A 164 -8.17 -19.02 -23.83
CA ALA A 164 -7.78 -20.35 -23.36
C ALA A 164 -7.05 -21.17 -24.46
N VAL A 165 -7.50 -21.05 -25.71
CA VAL A 165 -6.87 -21.70 -26.87
C VAL A 165 -5.45 -21.20 -27.11
N LEU A 166 -5.18 -19.92 -26.84
CA LEU A 166 -3.83 -19.34 -26.93
C LEU A 166 -2.89 -19.86 -25.83
N ARG A 167 -3.44 -20.44 -24.75
CA ARG A 167 -2.67 -20.86 -23.58
C ARG A 167 -2.34 -22.34 -23.56
N THR A 168 -3.03 -23.17 -24.33
CA THR A 168 -2.70 -24.60 -24.45
C THR A 168 -1.42 -24.72 -25.28
N PRO A 169 -0.27 -25.07 -24.66
CA PRO A 169 0.90 -25.42 -25.45
C PRO A 169 0.48 -26.61 -26.33
N GLY A 170 0.86 -26.62 -27.61
CA GLY A 170 0.78 -27.84 -28.39
C GLY A 170 1.47 -28.99 -27.64
N PRO A 171 1.07 -30.26 -27.84
CA PRO A 171 1.69 -31.38 -27.15
C PRO A 171 3.21 -31.25 -27.26
N ALA A 172 3.87 -31.12 -26.11
CA ALA A 172 5.32 -30.97 -26.07
C ALA A 172 5.91 -32.21 -26.76
N PRO A 173 6.66 -32.07 -27.86
CA PRO A 173 7.36 -33.22 -28.42
C PRO A 173 8.26 -33.77 -27.32
N ALA A 174 8.33 -35.10 -27.19
CA ALA A 174 9.27 -35.76 -26.28
C ALA A 174 10.69 -35.39 -26.72
N GLY A 175 11.21 -34.27 -26.20
CA GLY A 175 12.36 -33.56 -26.72
C GLY A 175 12.65 -32.31 -25.90
N ASN A 176 13.82 -31.71 -26.13
CA ASN A 176 14.30 -30.52 -25.41
C ASN A 176 13.29 -29.36 -25.45
N PRO A 177 13.18 -28.56 -24.36
CA PRO A 177 12.30 -27.40 -24.34
C PRO A 177 12.67 -26.44 -25.49
N ASN A 178 11.69 -26.06 -26.30
CA ASN A 178 11.91 -25.08 -27.36
C ASN A 178 11.98 -23.67 -26.74
N TRP A 179 13.17 -23.23 -26.35
CA TRP A 179 13.40 -21.89 -25.78
C TRP A 179 13.09 -20.72 -26.72
N ARG A 180 12.76 -20.99 -28.00
CA ARG A 180 12.25 -19.96 -28.93
C ARG A 180 10.75 -19.72 -28.77
N ASP A 181 10.04 -20.60 -28.09
CA ASP A 181 8.63 -20.39 -27.75
C ASP A 181 8.52 -19.46 -26.53
N PRO A 182 7.92 -18.26 -26.67
CA PRO A 182 7.77 -17.34 -25.56
C PRO A 182 6.95 -17.91 -24.40
N ALA A 183 5.99 -18.82 -24.65
CA ALA A 183 5.19 -19.42 -23.59
C ALA A 183 6.04 -20.30 -22.67
N THR A 184 6.97 -21.07 -23.25
CA THR A 184 7.93 -21.91 -22.51
C THR A 184 8.87 -21.05 -21.65
N VAL A 185 9.39 -19.95 -22.20
CA VAL A 185 10.25 -19.00 -21.46
C VAL A 185 9.49 -18.33 -20.31
N LEU A 186 8.27 -17.84 -20.56
CA LEU A 186 7.44 -17.20 -19.54
C LEU A 186 7.03 -18.17 -18.42
N ALA A 187 6.76 -19.44 -18.76
CA ALA A 187 6.47 -20.47 -17.77
C ALA A 187 7.67 -20.74 -16.85
N ALA A 188 8.89 -20.73 -17.39
CA ALA A 188 10.12 -20.89 -16.60
C ALA A 188 10.38 -19.70 -15.66
N LEU A 189 9.94 -18.49 -16.02
CA LEU A 189 10.06 -17.28 -15.19
C LEU A 189 9.00 -17.19 -14.08
N GLN A 190 7.99 -18.06 -14.10
CA GLN A 190 6.86 -18.01 -13.19
C GLN A 190 7.26 -18.05 -11.69
N PRO A 191 8.19 -18.91 -11.24
CA PRO A 191 8.64 -18.91 -9.84
C PRO A 191 9.36 -17.61 -9.45
N GLY A 192 10.17 -17.06 -10.36
CA GLY A 192 10.86 -15.78 -10.16
C GLY A 192 9.87 -14.62 -10.00
N TRP A 193 8.80 -14.60 -10.79
CA TRP A 193 7.72 -13.62 -10.66
C TRP A 193 7.04 -13.68 -9.29
N TRP A 194 6.84 -14.87 -8.72
CA TRP A 194 6.21 -15.02 -7.39
C TRP A 194 7.06 -14.43 -6.27
N VAL A 195 8.39 -14.59 -6.35
CA VAL A 195 9.34 -13.98 -5.42
C VAL A 195 9.34 -12.46 -5.60
N LEU A 196 9.47 -11.98 -6.84
CA LEU A 196 9.48 -10.55 -7.15
C LEU A 196 8.21 -9.85 -6.62
N ARG A 197 7.03 -10.43 -6.87
CA ARG A 197 5.77 -9.90 -6.35
C ARG A 197 5.76 -9.79 -4.82
N ALA A 198 6.31 -10.79 -4.12
CA ALA A 198 6.38 -10.79 -2.66
C ALA A 198 7.31 -9.69 -2.13
N VAL A 199 8.46 -9.50 -2.78
CA VAL A 199 9.42 -8.44 -2.44
C VAL A 199 8.82 -7.06 -2.70
N LEU A 200 8.13 -6.87 -3.83
CA LEU A 200 7.43 -5.61 -4.14
C LEU A 200 6.33 -5.30 -3.13
N ALA A 201 5.55 -6.30 -2.74
CA ALA A 201 4.53 -6.14 -1.69
C ALA A 201 5.17 -5.79 -0.34
N ALA A 202 6.30 -6.40 0.01
CA ALA A 202 7.02 -6.10 1.24
C ALA A 202 7.61 -4.69 1.25
N GLY A 203 8.22 -4.26 0.14
CA GLY A 203 8.72 -2.90 -0.03
C GLY A 203 7.59 -1.87 0.02
N ALA A 204 6.44 -2.19 -0.57
CA ALA A 204 5.25 -1.35 -0.50
C ALA A 204 4.76 -1.14 0.94
N VAL A 205 4.77 -2.19 1.76
CA VAL A 205 4.43 -2.10 3.19
C VAL A 205 5.46 -1.26 3.95
N ALA A 206 6.75 -1.45 3.67
CA ALA A 206 7.81 -0.67 4.30
C ALA A 206 7.72 0.83 3.97
N ALA A 207 7.40 1.17 2.72
CA ALA A 207 7.20 2.54 2.26
C ALA A 207 6.00 3.24 2.92
N LEU A 208 4.97 2.48 3.31
CA LEU A 208 3.84 3.01 4.08
C LEU A 208 4.15 3.13 5.58
N ALA A 209 4.97 2.23 6.12
CA ALA A 209 5.27 2.15 7.55
C ALA A 209 6.33 3.16 8.03
N THR A 210 7.19 3.65 7.13
CA THR A 210 8.35 4.49 7.47
C THR A 210 8.42 5.72 6.58
N ARG A 211 8.73 6.89 7.15
CA ARG A 211 8.96 8.13 6.38
C ARG A 211 10.44 8.38 6.09
N ASP A 212 11.32 7.93 6.99
CA ASP A 212 12.73 8.34 7.00
C ASP A 212 13.70 7.24 6.52
N GLY A 213 13.16 6.13 5.98
CA GLY A 213 13.93 5.07 5.30
C GLY A 213 14.82 4.17 6.19
N THR A 214 15.17 4.59 7.40
CA THR A 214 16.17 3.92 8.26
C THR A 214 15.84 2.45 8.55
N PHE A 215 14.57 2.13 8.74
CA PHE A 215 14.09 0.76 8.99
C PHE A 215 13.43 0.11 7.77
N ALA A 216 13.37 0.78 6.63
CA ALA A 216 12.61 0.31 5.46
C ALA A 216 13.15 -1.02 4.93
N LEU A 217 14.47 -1.20 4.87
CA LEU A 217 15.09 -2.44 4.43
C LEU A 217 14.77 -3.60 5.37
N LEU A 218 14.88 -3.38 6.68
CA LEU A 218 14.59 -4.41 7.69
C LEU A 218 13.12 -4.84 7.64
N ILE A 219 12.18 -3.89 7.56
CA ILE A 219 10.75 -4.18 7.42
C ILE A 219 10.49 -4.94 6.11
N THR A 220 11.11 -4.51 5.01
CA THR A 220 10.99 -5.18 3.71
C THR A 220 11.44 -6.63 3.79
N VAL A 221 12.59 -6.92 4.41
CA VAL A 221 13.10 -8.30 4.55
C VAL A 221 12.16 -9.14 5.41
N LEU A 222 11.73 -8.63 6.57
CA LEU A 222 10.85 -9.36 7.47
C LEU A 222 9.49 -9.67 6.83
N VAL A 223 8.90 -8.69 6.14
CA VAL A 223 7.62 -8.88 5.44
C VAL A 223 7.81 -9.82 4.24
N ALA A 224 8.92 -9.74 3.51
CA ALA A 224 9.20 -10.61 2.37
C ALA A 224 9.30 -12.09 2.79
N LEU A 225 9.93 -12.39 3.94
CA LEU A 225 10.03 -13.75 4.48
C LEU A 225 8.65 -14.39 4.68
N ALA A 226 7.66 -13.61 5.11
CA ALA A 226 6.27 -14.07 5.24
C ALA A 226 5.50 -14.05 3.90
N ALA A 227 5.75 -13.05 3.04
CA ALA A 227 5.02 -12.85 1.80
C ALA A 227 5.39 -13.87 0.72
N ILE A 228 6.63 -14.36 0.68
CA ILE A 228 7.09 -15.36 -0.31
C ILE A 228 6.26 -16.66 -0.22
N PRO A 229 6.17 -17.38 0.91
CA PRO A 229 5.38 -18.61 0.97
C PRO A 229 3.90 -18.36 0.66
N LEU A 230 3.34 -17.23 1.12
CA LEU A 230 1.97 -16.83 0.79
C LEU A 230 1.79 -16.63 -0.72
N SER A 231 2.77 -16.01 -1.38
CA SER A 231 2.76 -15.76 -2.82
C SER A 231 2.73 -17.07 -3.63
N PHE A 232 3.51 -18.08 -3.21
CA PHE A 232 3.52 -19.42 -3.81
C PHE A 232 2.20 -20.16 -3.58
N VAL A 233 1.69 -20.17 -2.34
CA VAL A 233 0.42 -20.84 -1.99
C VAL A 233 -0.73 -20.22 -2.79
N LEU A 234 -0.78 -18.88 -2.87
CA LEU A 234 -1.79 -18.18 -3.65
C LEU A 234 -1.68 -18.52 -5.15
N GLY A 235 -0.46 -18.59 -5.69
CA GLY A 235 -0.21 -19.03 -7.06
C GLY A 235 -0.68 -20.47 -7.32
N ALA A 236 -0.40 -21.41 -6.41
CA ALA A 236 -0.84 -22.79 -6.52
C ALA A 236 -2.37 -22.92 -6.44
N ARG A 237 -3.00 -22.26 -5.47
CA ARG A 237 -4.45 -22.32 -5.25
C ARG A 237 -5.27 -21.77 -6.42
N THR A 238 -4.76 -20.78 -7.17
CA THR A 238 -5.46 -20.26 -8.38
C THR A 238 -5.67 -21.31 -9.48
N ARG A 239 -4.95 -22.43 -9.44
CA ARG A 239 -5.17 -23.56 -10.37
C ARG A 239 -6.40 -24.38 -9.99
N ALA A 240 -6.64 -24.56 -8.69
CA ALA A 240 -7.78 -25.31 -8.16
C ALA A 240 -9.04 -24.43 -8.06
N ASP A 241 -8.89 -23.17 -7.66
CA ASP A 241 -9.98 -22.21 -7.52
C ASP A 241 -9.72 -20.96 -8.36
N ARG A 242 -10.50 -20.82 -9.44
CA ARG A 242 -10.46 -19.69 -10.37
C ARG A 242 -11.02 -18.41 -9.76
N ARG A 243 -11.78 -18.48 -8.65
CA ARG A 243 -12.28 -17.30 -7.95
C ARG A 243 -11.14 -16.42 -7.44
N LEU A 244 -10.03 -17.03 -7.06
CA LEU A 244 -8.82 -16.32 -6.61
C LEU A 244 -8.20 -15.44 -7.70
N LEU A 245 -8.52 -15.66 -8.98
CA LEU A 245 -8.06 -14.78 -10.05
C LEU A 245 -8.56 -13.34 -9.86
N TRP A 246 -9.71 -13.12 -9.21
CA TRP A 246 -10.25 -11.77 -9.07
C TRP A 246 -9.50 -10.94 -8.02
N LEU A 247 -8.71 -11.61 -7.17
CA LEU A 247 -7.72 -10.98 -6.30
C LEU A 247 -6.34 -10.92 -6.98
N VAL A 248 -5.91 -12.03 -7.57
CA VAL A 248 -4.54 -12.20 -8.07
C VAL A 248 -4.25 -11.40 -9.33
N VAL A 249 -5.21 -11.26 -10.24
CA VAL A 249 -5.01 -10.53 -11.51
C VAL A 249 -4.78 -9.03 -11.25
N PRO A 250 -5.64 -8.32 -10.49
CA PRO A 250 -5.36 -6.92 -10.13
C PRO A 250 -4.06 -6.76 -9.35
N LEU A 251 -3.77 -7.66 -8.39
CA LEU A 251 -2.53 -7.59 -7.61
C LEU A 251 -1.27 -7.76 -8.47
N ASN A 252 -1.29 -8.65 -9.46
CA ASN A 252 -0.20 -8.81 -10.41
C ASN A 252 -0.03 -7.57 -11.30
N ALA A 253 -1.14 -6.95 -11.71
CA ALA A 253 -1.11 -5.72 -12.50
C ALA A 253 -0.52 -4.55 -11.71
N PHE A 254 -0.89 -4.41 -10.44
CA PHE A 254 -0.26 -3.44 -9.53
C PHE A 254 1.23 -3.69 -9.35
N ALA A 255 1.64 -4.95 -9.11
CA ALA A 255 3.04 -5.30 -8.99
C ALA A 255 3.83 -4.99 -10.29
N ALA A 256 3.25 -5.25 -11.46
CA ALA A 256 3.85 -4.88 -12.74
C ALA A 256 3.98 -3.36 -12.89
N GLY A 257 2.96 -2.60 -12.50
CA GLY A 257 3.01 -1.14 -12.44
C GLY A 257 4.13 -0.63 -11.53
N LEU A 258 4.32 -1.24 -10.35
CA LEU A 258 5.42 -0.90 -9.44
C LEU A 258 6.79 -1.17 -10.05
N VAL A 259 6.96 -2.25 -10.82
CA VAL A 259 8.22 -2.50 -11.56
C VAL A 259 8.48 -1.39 -12.56
N VAL A 260 7.46 -0.92 -13.28
CA VAL A 260 7.59 0.22 -14.21
C VAL A 260 7.93 1.51 -13.47
N ALA A 261 7.25 1.80 -12.37
CA ALA A 261 7.54 2.97 -11.54
C ALA A 261 8.98 2.95 -11.00
N ALA A 262 9.43 1.80 -10.50
CA ALA A 262 10.80 1.62 -10.01
C ALA A 262 11.83 1.77 -11.15
N ALA A 263 11.55 1.23 -12.34
CA ALA A 263 12.42 1.43 -13.50
C ALA A 263 12.51 2.89 -13.91
N GLY A 264 11.39 3.63 -13.89
CA GLY A 264 11.36 5.08 -14.12
C GLY A 264 12.22 5.84 -13.12
N ALA A 265 12.06 5.55 -11.83
CA ALA A 265 12.86 6.16 -10.76
C ALA A 265 14.37 5.86 -10.85
N LEU A 266 14.77 4.76 -11.50
CA LEU A 266 16.19 4.45 -11.75
C LEU A 266 16.76 5.18 -12.97
N THR A 267 15.90 5.60 -13.91
CA THR A 267 16.30 6.34 -15.13
C THR A 267 16.17 7.84 -14.98
N ASP A 268 15.29 8.28 -14.09
CA ASP A 268 15.29 9.66 -13.65
C ASP A 268 16.60 9.85 -12.88
N ASP A 269 17.57 10.52 -13.51
CA ASP A 269 18.62 11.24 -12.79
C ASP A 269 17.86 12.19 -11.88
N GLU A 270 17.61 11.73 -10.65
CA GLU A 270 17.03 12.49 -9.58
C GLU A 270 18.07 13.57 -9.22
N ALA A 271 18.19 14.58 -10.09
CA ALA A 271 18.36 15.94 -9.67
C ALA A 271 17.28 16.13 -8.62
N GLN A 272 17.70 15.86 -7.38
CA GLN A 272 16.90 15.96 -6.18
C GLN A 272 15.98 17.15 -6.40
N ASN A 273 14.68 16.92 -6.29
CA ASN A 273 13.73 17.99 -6.03
C ASN A 273 14.02 18.57 -4.62
N THR A 274 15.27 18.95 -4.35
CA THR A 274 15.56 20.19 -3.67
C THR A 274 14.90 21.26 -4.54
N GLN A 275 13.60 21.48 -4.30
CA GLN A 275 13.08 22.82 -4.47
C GLN A 275 14.16 23.71 -3.84
N PRO A 276 14.84 24.59 -4.59
CA PRO A 276 15.72 25.55 -3.94
C PRO A 276 14.81 26.21 -2.94
N VAL A 277 15.06 25.96 -1.65
CA VAL A 277 14.51 26.81 -0.61
C VAL A 277 15.11 28.15 -1.01
N TYR A 278 14.31 28.97 -1.68
CA TYR A 278 14.63 30.37 -1.87
C TYR A 278 14.73 30.89 -0.45
N GLN A 279 15.95 30.92 0.06
CA GLN A 279 16.21 31.57 1.32
C GLN A 279 16.00 33.04 1.02
N ASN A 280 14.82 33.53 1.36
CA ASN A 280 14.51 34.95 1.23
C ASN A 280 15.47 35.70 2.16
N GLY A 281 16.19 36.68 1.61
CA GLY A 281 17.17 37.46 2.35
C GLY A 281 18.30 37.99 1.47
N LEU A 282 18.97 39.02 1.96
CA LEU A 282 20.18 39.57 1.35
C LEU A 282 21.35 38.59 1.52
N VAL A 283 22.07 38.33 0.43
CA VAL A 283 23.30 37.52 0.41
C VAL A 283 24.45 38.41 -0.06
N GLN A 284 25.57 38.38 0.65
CA GLN A 284 26.79 39.12 0.32
C GLN A 284 27.96 38.14 0.28
N ASP A 285 28.66 38.06 -0.85
CA ASP A 285 29.83 37.19 -1.06
C ASP A 285 29.58 35.70 -0.75
N GLY A 286 28.34 35.25 -0.90
CA GLY A 286 27.92 33.87 -0.59
C GLY A 286 27.54 33.63 0.87
N GLU A 287 27.71 34.62 1.74
CA GLU A 287 27.22 34.60 3.12
C GLU A 287 25.85 35.28 3.21
N ILE A 288 24.97 34.67 4.00
CA ILE A 288 23.63 35.19 4.24
C ILE A 288 23.73 36.32 5.27
N VAL A 289 23.22 37.50 4.93
CA VAL A 289 23.19 38.65 5.82
C VAL A 289 22.03 38.48 6.81
N SER A 290 22.35 38.54 8.11
CA SER A 290 21.39 38.39 9.22
C SER A 290 20.90 39.71 9.80
N ASP A 291 21.67 40.80 9.67
CA ASP A 291 21.26 42.15 10.10
C ASP A 291 22.01 43.23 9.29
N VAL A 292 21.41 44.41 9.12
CA VAL A 292 22.04 45.57 8.46
C VAL A 292 22.19 46.70 9.47
N ARG A 293 23.40 47.25 9.59
CA ARG A 293 23.74 48.34 10.52
C ARG A 293 24.12 49.60 9.75
N PRO A 294 23.17 50.55 9.57
CA PRO A 294 23.41 51.77 8.80
C PRO A 294 24.19 52.80 9.62
N PHE A 295 25.01 53.61 8.94
CA PHE A 295 25.78 54.71 9.52
C PHE A 295 25.57 55.99 8.70
N ASP A 296 25.67 57.15 9.33
CA ASP A 296 25.67 58.43 8.63
C ASP A 296 27.01 58.72 7.96
N ALA A 297 27.09 59.84 7.21
CA ALA A 297 28.28 60.27 6.51
C ALA A 297 29.48 60.61 7.44
N GLN A 298 29.23 60.77 8.74
CA GLN A 298 30.23 61.03 9.77
C GLN A 298 30.62 59.74 10.52
N GLY A 299 30.11 58.58 10.12
CA GLY A 299 30.38 57.30 10.74
C GLY A 299 29.63 57.08 12.06
N ARG A 300 28.55 57.82 12.34
CA ARG A 300 27.69 57.61 13.51
C ARG A 300 26.62 56.57 13.20
N PRO A 301 26.37 55.60 14.09
CA PRO A 301 25.36 54.57 13.85
C PRO A 301 23.96 55.20 13.79
N LEU A 302 23.16 54.78 12.81
CA LEU A 302 21.76 55.13 12.67
C LEU A 302 20.89 54.02 13.26
N SER A 303 19.80 54.40 13.91
CA SER A 303 18.79 53.49 14.43
C SER A 303 17.39 53.94 13.99
N GLY A 304 16.45 53.01 13.90
CA GLY A 304 15.07 53.36 13.53
C GLY A 304 14.87 53.60 12.03
N VAL A 305 15.78 53.13 11.17
CA VAL A 305 15.73 53.42 9.72
C VAL A 305 15.16 52.27 8.91
N TYR A 306 14.48 52.61 7.81
CA TYR A 306 13.96 51.66 6.84
C TYR A 306 14.83 51.69 5.59
N LEU A 307 15.22 50.52 5.11
CA LEU A 307 16.02 50.35 3.90
C LEU A 307 15.15 49.69 2.84
N PHE A 308 15.26 50.16 1.61
CA PHE A 308 14.51 49.67 0.45
C PHE A 308 15.49 49.40 -0.69
N ASP A 309 15.14 48.47 -1.57
CA ASP A 309 15.88 48.21 -2.80
C ASP A 309 15.56 49.24 -3.91
N GLN A 310 16.17 49.08 -5.08
CA GLN A 310 15.97 49.96 -6.24
C GLN A 310 14.52 50.03 -6.75
N ASP A 311 13.71 49.02 -6.43
CA ASP A 311 12.31 48.91 -6.85
C ASP A 311 11.34 49.43 -5.77
N GLY A 312 11.88 49.91 -4.63
CA GLY A 312 11.10 50.42 -3.51
C GLY A 312 10.54 49.32 -2.62
N THR A 313 11.04 48.09 -2.75
CA THR A 313 10.68 46.97 -1.87
C THR A 313 11.51 47.04 -0.59
N PRO A 314 10.93 46.87 0.61
CA PRO A 314 11.70 46.83 1.85
C PRO A 314 12.80 45.77 1.78
N LEU A 315 14.03 46.15 2.13
CA LEU A 315 15.15 45.23 2.17
C LEU A 315 14.88 44.19 3.27
N SER A 316 14.91 42.91 2.90
CA SER A 316 14.78 41.80 3.84
C SER A 316 16.13 41.11 4.01
N VAL A 317 16.55 40.95 5.26
CA VAL A 317 17.64 40.04 5.65
C VAL A 317 17.06 38.68 6.02
N HIS A 318 17.90 37.67 6.14
CA HIS A 318 17.46 36.37 6.61
C HIS A 318 17.13 36.47 8.10
N ASP A 319 15.83 36.44 8.44
CA ASP A 319 15.39 36.27 9.81
C ASP A 319 15.25 34.77 10.06
N TYR A 320 15.96 34.25 11.06
CA TYR A 320 15.81 32.84 11.43
C TYR A 320 14.38 32.67 11.89
N VAL A 321 13.55 32.00 11.08
CA VAL A 321 12.10 31.90 11.35
C VAL A 321 11.92 31.15 12.66
N CYS A 322 11.64 31.93 13.69
CA CYS A 322 11.43 31.43 15.02
C CYS A 322 9.95 31.02 15.15
N SER A 323 9.62 29.92 14.46
CA SER A 323 8.27 29.39 14.32
C SER A 323 7.81 28.74 15.62
N THR A 324 7.16 29.51 16.50
CA THR A 324 6.34 28.92 17.56
C THR A 324 5.02 28.48 16.94
N ASP A 325 4.94 27.21 16.54
CA ASP A 325 3.72 26.45 16.27
C ASP A 325 2.64 27.12 15.39
N ARG A 326 2.77 26.97 14.05
CA ARG A 326 1.68 26.66 13.08
C ARG A 326 2.16 26.81 11.63
N GLY A 327 2.56 25.68 11.03
CA GLY A 327 2.72 25.54 9.58
C GLY A 327 3.82 26.41 8.94
N PRO A 328 4.09 26.21 7.64
CA PRO A 328 5.03 27.08 6.92
C PRO A 328 4.39 28.46 6.81
N VAL A 329 4.85 29.39 7.65
CA VAL A 329 4.53 30.80 7.49
C VAL A 329 5.30 31.25 6.25
N ALA A 330 4.57 31.33 5.14
CA ALA A 330 5.04 31.99 3.95
C ALA A 330 5.42 33.44 4.30
N ASP A 331 6.70 33.75 4.04
CA ASP A 331 7.17 35.03 3.52
C ASP A 331 6.54 36.27 4.15
N GLY A 332 6.90 36.53 5.40
CA GLY A 332 6.64 37.82 6.04
C GLY A 332 7.92 38.62 6.04
N THR A 333 8.09 39.54 5.08
CA THR A 333 9.05 40.64 5.19
C THR A 333 8.93 41.25 6.58
N ASP A 334 9.89 41.00 7.47
CA ASP A 334 9.94 41.66 8.76
C ASP A 334 10.11 43.17 8.48
N THR A 335 9.14 43.96 8.91
CA THR A 335 9.07 45.40 8.65
C THR A 335 9.67 46.23 9.78
N ARG A 336 10.41 45.64 10.73
CA ARG A 336 11.05 46.43 11.79
C ARG A 336 12.14 47.35 11.22
N PRO A 337 12.39 48.51 11.84
CA PRO A 337 13.51 49.35 11.43
C PRO A 337 14.87 48.71 11.80
N TYR A 338 15.92 49.05 11.06
CA TYR A 338 17.29 48.63 11.32
C TYR A 338 18.01 49.55 12.32
N PRO A 339 19.01 49.04 13.06
CA PRO A 339 19.41 47.63 13.14
C PRO A 339 18.48 46.80 14.02
N ARG A 340 18.30 45.51 13.70
CA ARG A 340 17.30 44.63 14.34
C ARG A 340 17.89 43.68 15.39
N GLY A 341 19.19 43.42 15.33
CA GLY A 341 19.82 42.34 16.11
C GLY A 341 19.55 40.97 15.50
N THR A 342 20.06 39.92 16.15
CA THR A 342 19.94 38.54 15.68
C THR A 342 18.93 37.77 16.53
N THR A 343 18.06 37.01 15.88
CA THR A 343 17.14 36.10 16.57
C THR A 343 17.66 34.67 16.42
N GLU A 344 17.89 34.01 17.54
CA GLU A 344 18.32 32.60 17.58
C GLU A 344 17.38 31.80 18.49
N VAL A 345 17.29 30.49 18.23
CA VAL A 345 16.59 29.57 19.12
C VAL A 345 17.55 29.16 20.22
N ASP A 346 17.17 29.43 21.47
CA ASP A 346 17.89 28.94 22.64
C ASP A 346 17.86 27.39 22.64
N PRO A 347 19.02 26.72 22.56
CA PRO A 347 19.09 25.26 22.45
C PRO A 347 18.61 24.54 23.72
N ASP A 348 18.64 25.19 24.89
CA ASP A 348 18.25 24.60 26.16
C ASP A 348 16.75 24.73 26.41
N THR A 349 16.15 25.84 25.99
CA THR A 349 14.73 26.14 26.26
C THR A 349 13.82 26.01 25.04
N GLY A 350 14.39 25.90 23.83
CA GLY A 350 13.67 25.89 22.56
C GLY A 350 12.94 27.21 22.28
N ARG A 351 13.23 28.27 23.03
CA ARG A 351 12.57 29.58 22.89
C ARG A 351 13.38 30.52 22.02
N CYS A 352 12.67 31.42 21.36
CA CYS A 352 13.26 32.48 20.56
C CYS A 352 13.85 33.56 21.46
N VAL A 353 15.14 33.83 21.28
CA VAL A 353 15.86 34.89 21.97
C VAL A 353 16.41 35.85 20.93
N THR A 354 15.95 37.10 20.98
CA THR A 354 16.50 38.19 20.16
C THR A 354 17.60 38.89 20.93
N THR A 355 18.80 38.86 20.38
CA THR A 355 19.97 39.56 20.92
C THR A 355 20.08 40.94 20.27
N PRO A 356 20.06 42.04 21.04
CA PRO A 356 20.22 43.38 20.50
C PRO A 356 21.54 43.54 19.74
N PRO A 357 21.59 44.40 18.70
CA PRO A 357 22.80 44.60 17.92
C PRO A 357 23.92 45.21 18.80
N ALA A 358 25.10 44.59 18.76
CA ALA A 358 26.26 45.11 19.47
C ALA A 358 26.71 46.47 18.90
N PRO A 359 27.20 47.41 19.74
CA PRO A 359 27.69 48.70 19.27
C PRO A 359 28.88 48.48 18.33
N LEU A 360 28.76 48.98 17.11
CA LEU A 360 29.80 48.93 16.08
C LEU A 360 30.32 50.35 15.84
N VAL A 361 31.63 50.54 15.93
CA VAL A 361 32.31 51.80 15.59
C VAL A 361 33.10 51.57 14.31
N VAL A 362 32.76 52.31 13.25
CA VAL A 362 33.42 52.20 11.95
C VAL A 362 34.34 53.41 11.78
N THR A 363 35.57 53.19 11.32
CA THR A 363 36.45 54.28 10.89
C THR A 363 36.20 54.54 9.43
N VAL A 364 35.59 55.70 9.10
CA VAL A 364 35.34 56.09 7.71
C VAL A 364 36.61 56.75 7.16
N PRO A 365 37.23 56.22 6.08
CA PRO A 365 38.40 56.85 5.47
C PRO A 365 38.01 58.22 4.89
N GLY A 366 38.68 59.29 5.35
CA GLY A 366 38.49 60.65 4.84
C GLY A 366 37.88 61.65 5.83
N THR A 367 37.40 61.21 6.99
CA THR A 367 37.07 62.13 8.08
C THR A 367 38.31 62.36 8.94
N THR A 368 38.92 63.55 8.85
CA THR A 368 39.82 64.04 9.90
C THR A 368 39.08 63.93 11.23
N PRO A 369 39.64 63.29 12.27
CA PRO A 369 38.99 63.26 13.56
C PRO A 369 38.84 64.71 14.04
N ALA A 370 37.59 65.16 14.23
CA ALA A 370 37.36 66.31 15.09
C ALA A 370 37.94 65.94 16.47
N PRO A 371 38.70 66.84 17.13
CA PRO A 371 39.29 66.53 18.43
C PRO A 371 38.20 66.04 19.37
N ALA A 372 38.52 64.98 20.15
CA ALA A 372 37.72 64.61 21.30
C ALA A 372 37.41 65.90 22.08
N ALA A 373 36.14 66.29 22.10
CA ALA A 373 35.68 67.31 23.02
C ALA A 373 36.05 66.79 24.41
N GLY A 374 36.98 67.52 25.06
CA GLY A 374 37.57 67.12 26.31
C GLY A 374 36.52 66.78 27.34
N GLU A 375 36.91 65.90 28.26
CA GLU A 375 36.21 65.64 29.51
C GLU A 375 35.66 66.95 30.08
N GLY A 376 34.34 67.12 29.99
CA GLY A 376 33.64 68.11 30.79
C GLY A 376 33.82 67.75 32.26
N PRO A 377 33.98 68.73 33.16
CA PRO A 377 34.17 68.48 34.58
C PRO A 377 32.99 67.63 35.13
N PRO A 378 33.24 66.82 36.17
CA PRO A 378 32.21 65.94 36.73
C PRO A 378 30.98 66.75 37.15
N PRO A 379 29.76 66.21 36.97
CA PRO A 379 28.55 66.94 37.33
C PRO A 379 28.54 67.23 38.83
N THR A 380 28.38 68.50 39.18
CA THR A 380 28.01 68.96 40.53
C THR A 380 26.77 68.19 40.97
N ALA A 381 26.84 67.52 42.12
CA ALA A 381 25.70 66.83 42.71
C ALA A 381 24.53 67.81 42.89
N THR A 382 23.48 67.63 42.09
CA THR A 382 22.21 68.32 42.30
C THR A 382 21.47 67.55 43.39
N VAL A 383 21.32 68.20 44.53
CA VAL A 383 20.52 67.75 45.67
C VAL A 383 19.10 67.41 45.20
N ALA A 384 18.66 66.19 45.48
CA ALA A 384 17.29 65.75 45.23
C ALA A 384 16.30 66.64 46.00
N PRO A 385 15.22 67.14 45.37
CA PRO A 385 14.13 67.74 46.12
C PRO A 385 13.41 66.67 46.96
N SER A 386 13.27 66.98 48.25
CA SER A 386 12.59 66.20 49.28
C SER A 386 11.14 65.84 48.88
N PRO A 387 10.63 64.64 49.22
CA PRO A 387 9.27 64.23 48.89
C PRO A 387 8.23 65.10 49.60
N ALA A 388 7.20 65.51 48.84
CA ALA A 388 6.04 66.23 49.38
C ALA A 388 5.28 65.37 50.42
N PRO A 389 4.79 65.97 51.52
CA PRO A 389 4.11 65.23 52.57
C PRO A 389 2.75 64.66 52.12
N PRO A 390 2.31 63.51 52.67
CA PRO A 390 1.06 62.85 52.28
C PRO A 390 -0.17 63.66 52.70
N SER A 391 -1.20 63.62 51.84
CA SER A 391 -2.50 64.25 52.08
C SER A 391 -3.24 63.61 53.27
N PRO A 392 -3.98 64.38 54.08
CA PRO A 392 -4.67 63.87 55.26
C PRO A 392 -5.88 62.98 54.89
N PRO A 393 -6.22 61.98 55.73
CA PRO A 393 -7.34 61.07 55.48
C PRO A 393 -8.71 61.76 55.64
N PRO A 394 -9.75 61.28 54.93
CA PRO A 394 -11.10 61.83 55.02
C PRO A 394 -11.74 61.56 56.40
N PRO A 395 -12.59 62.48 56.91
CA PRO A 395 -13.28 62.29 58.17
C PRO A 395 -14.34 61.17 58.09
N PRO A 396 -14.60 60.45 59.19
CA PRO A 396 -15.55 59.34 59.22
C PRO A 396 -17.01 59.84 59.09
N GLY A 397 -17.82 59.05 58.40
CA GLY A 397 -19.19 59.39 58.05
C GLY A 397 -20.20 59.34 59.20
N ASN A 398 -21.32 60.00 58.93
CA ASN A 398 -22.66 59.69 59.42
C ASN A 398 -23.66 59.99 58.30
#